data_AF-W9BJJ1-F1
#
_entry.id   AF-W9BJJ1-F1
#
_cell.length_a   1.000
_cell.length_b   1.000
_cell.length_c   1.000
_cell.angle_alpha   90.00
_cell.angle_beta   90.00
_cell.angle_gamma   90.00
#
_symmetry.space_group_name_H-M   'P 1'
#
loop_
_entity.id
_entity.type
_entity.pdbx_description
1 polymer ?
#
loop_
_entity_poly.entity_id
_entity_poly.type
_entity_poly.pdbx_seq_one_letter_code
_entity_poly.pdbx_strand_id
1 'polypeptide(L)'
;MSVAPLSDEYEFRLPARPVLVTAGRRHPGAADAAQARLFAGLLEAEIAELSAYAVAAEEKWQRSHPADAKRPDGLARQHARVEEARRLLAALHQRFALT
;
A
#
# COMPACT_ATOMS: atom_id res chain seq x y z
N MET A 1 0.23 -3.37 -57.93
CA MET A 1 -0.29 -4.14 -56.78
C MET A 1 -0.55 -3.15 -55.66
N SER A 2 -1.81 -2.92 -55.32
CA SER A 2 -2.25 -1.90 -54.35
C SER A 2 -2.33 -2.53 -52.97
N VAL A 3 -1.64 -1.95 -51.99
CA VAL A 3 -1.66 -2.39 -50.59
C VAL A 3 -2.92 -1.81 -49.95
N ALA A 4 -3.81 -2.66 -49.46
CA ALA A 4 -5.01 -2.23 -48.73
C ALA A 4 -4.60 -1.50 -47.44
N PRO A 5 -5.25 -0.38 -47.06
CA PRO A 5 -4.98 0.26 -45.79
C PRO A 5 -5.49 -0.64 -44.67
N LEU A 6 -4.64 -0.88 -43.66
CA LEU A 6 -5.03 -1.54 -42.43
C LEU A 6 -6.07 -0.64 -41.74
N SER A 7 -7.28 -1.16 -41.60
CA SER A 7 -8.39 -0.50 -40.92
C SER A 7 -7.98 -0.10 -39.50
N ASP A 8 -8.37 1.11 -39.14
CA ASP A 8 -8.11 1.84 -37.89
C ASP A 8 -8.85 1.23 -36.67
N GLU A 9 -8.98 -0.10 -36.60
CA GLU A 9 -9.84 -0.80 -35.64
C GLU A 9 -9.07 -1.67 -34.63
N TYR A 10 -7.84 -1.28 -34.29
CA TYR A 10 -7.25 -1.68 -33.01
C TYR A 10 -7.40 -0.53 -32.00
N GLU A 11 -8.65 -0.11 -31.80
CA GLU A 11 -9.00 0.66 -30.62
C GLU A 11 -8.83 -0.28 -29.42
N PHE A 12 -7.67 -0.21 -28.76
CA PHE A 12 -7.40 -0.89 -27.51
C PHE A 12 -8.35 -0.27 -26.46
N ARG A 13 -9.59 -0.77 -26.43
CA ARG A 13 -10.61 -0.35 -25.48
C ARG A 13 -10.14 -0.81 -24.11
N LEU A 14 -9.41 0.07 -23.43
CA LEU A 14 -9.15 -0.04 -22.00
C LEU A 14 -10.50 -0.31 -21.33
N PRO A 15 -10.64 -1.37 -20.50
CA PRO A 15 -11.88 -1.59 -19.78
C PRO A 15 -12.22 -0.33 -18.99
N ALA A 16 -13.36 0.27 -19.34
CA ALA A 16 -13.84 1.49 -18.74
C ALA A 16 -14.15 1.23 -17.26
N ARG A 17 -13.26 1.75 -16.40
CA ARG A 17 -13.31 1.70 -14.93
C ARG A 17 -13.24 0.27 -14.35
N PRO A 18 -12.46 0.03 -13.29
CA PRO A 18 -12.56 -1.23 -12.57
C PRO A 18 -14.00 -1.35 -12.04
N VAL A 19 -14.75 -2.32 -12.57
CA VAL A 19 -15.97 -2.77 -11.91
C VAL A 19 -15.48 -3.33 -10.58
N LEU A 20 -15.68 -2.57 -9.50
CA LEU A 20 -15.67 -3.14 -8.16
C LEU A 20 -16.79 -4.16 -8.16
N VAL A 21 -16.43 -5.41 -8.50
CA VAL A 21 -17.29 -6.56 -8.24
C VAL A 21 -17.44 -6.53 -6.73
N THR A 22 -18.57 -6.01 -6.26
CA THR A 22 -19.01 -6.20 -4.90
C THR A 22 -19.34 -7.68 -4.79
N ALA A 23 -18.29 -8.50 -4.64
CA ALA A 23 -18.42 -9.85 -4.16
C ALA A 23 -19.10 -9.69 -2.79
N GLY A 24 -20.42 -9.90 -2.77
CA GLY A 24 -21.21 -9.87 -1.54
C GLY A 24 -20.52 -10.71 -0.48
N ARG A 25 -20.67 -10.33 0.79
CA ARG A 25 -20.07 -10.96 1.98
C ARG A 25 -20.06 -12.49 1.89
N ARG A 26 -19.07 -13.05 1.19
CA ARG A 26 -18.68 -14.44 1.28
C ARG A 26 -17.53 -14.42 2.26
N HIS A 27 -17.58 -15.31 3.24
CA HIS A 27 -16.41 -15.58 4.06
C HIS A 27 -15.21 -15.78 3.14
N PRO A 28 -14.05 -15.20 3.48
CA PRO A 28 -12.88 -15.31 2.63
C PRO A 28 -12.57 -16.79 2.40
N GLY A 29 -12.45 -17.17 1.12
CA GLY A 29 -12.08 -18.52 0.76
C GLY A 29 -10.62 -18.81 1.13
N ALA A 30 -10.21 -20.07 1.03
CA ALA A 30 -8.82 -20.47 1.30
C ALA A 30 -7.80 -19.68 0.46
N ALA A 31 -8.14 -19.36 -0.79
CA ALA A 31 -7.32 -18.53 -1.67
C ALA A 31 -7.19 -17.09 -1.16
N ASP A 32 -8.28 -16.47 -0.71
CA ASP A 32 -8.25 -15.10 -0.18
C ASP A 32 -7.41 -15.03 1.11
N ALA A 33 -7.52 -16.06 1.96
CA ALA A 33 -6.70 -16.17 3.17
C ALA A 33 -5.21 -16.37 2.84
N ALA A 34 -4.87 -17.17 1.83
CA ALA A 34 -3.49 -17.33 1.38
C ALA A 34 -2.91 -16.00 0.84
N GLN A 35 -3.68 -15.27 0.03
CA GLN A 35 -3.28 -13.95 -0.46
C GLN A 35 -3.14 -12.93 0.68
N ALA A 36 -4.05 -12.95 1.66
CA ALA A 36 -3.97 -12.06 2.82
C ALA A 36 -2.69 -12.30 3.64
N ARG A 37 -2.24 -13.56 3.80
CA ARG A 37 -0.95 -13.88 4.45
C ARG A 37 0.24 -13.33 3.68
N LEU A 38 0.23 -13.44 2.35
CA LEU A 38 1.28 -12.86 1.50
C LEU A 38 1.34 -11.33 1.70
N PHE A 39 0.19 -10.65 1.65
CA PHE A 39 0.14 -9.21 1.87
C PHE A 39 0.51 -8.79 3.30
N ALA A 40 0.14 -9.58 4.31
CA ALA A 40 0.56 -9.35 5.68
C ALA A 40 2.09 -9.37 5.80
N GLY A 41 2.76 -10.40 5.25
CA GLY A 41 4.22 -10.47 5.25
C GLY A 41 4.90 -9.31 4.50
N LEU A 42 4.33 -8.86 3.39
CA LEU A 42 4.82 -7.67 2.68
C LEU A 42 4.65 -6.39 3.52
N LEU A 43 3.51 -6.23 4.19
CA LEU A 43 3.28 -5.08 5.07
C LEU A 43 4.19 -5.09 6.29
N GLU A 44 4.49 -6.25 6.87
CA GLU A 44 5.44 -6.37 7.97
C GLU A 44 6.84 -5.90 7.58
N ALA A 45 7.32 -6.34 6.41
CA ALA A 45 8.59 -5.87 5.86
C ALA A 45 8.59 -4.36 5.60
N GLU A 46 7.54 -3.84 4.96
CA GLU A 46 7.38 -2.41 4.69
C GLU A 46 7.32 -1.58 6.00
N ILE A 47 6.62 -2.07 7.03
CA ILE A 47 6.57 -1.40 8.34
C ILE A 47 7.96 -1.34 8.96
N ALA A 48 8.73 -2.43 8.88
CA ALA A 48 10.10 -2.46 9.41
C ALA A 48 10.99 -1.42 8.71
N GLU A 49 10.95 -1.37 7.39
CA GLU A 49 11.70 -0.40 6.59
C GLU A 49 11.27 1.04 6.88
N LEU A 50 9.97 1.34 6.78
CA LEU A 50 9.44 2.68 7.03
C LEU A 50 9.74 3.17 8.45
N SER A 51 9.66 2.26 9.44
CA SER A 51 10.00 2.57 10.83
C SER A 51 11.48 2.92 10.97
N ALA A 52 12.37 2.13 10.37
CA ALA A 52 13.81 2.40 10.40
C ALA A 52 14.15 3.76 9.75
N TYR A 53 13.55 4.06 8.60
CA TYR A 53 13.73 5.36 7.95
C TYR A 53 13.18 6.52 8.79
N ALA A 54 12.02 6.35 9.43
CA ALA A 54 11.42 7.38 10.27
C ALA A 54 12.31 7.70 11.48
N VAL A 55 12.81 6.66 12.16
CA VAL A 55 13.72 6.79 13.30
C VAL A 55 15.01 7.48 12.87
N ALA A 56 15.67 7.02 11.81
CA ALA A 56 16.92 7.62 11.35
C ALA A 56 16.74 9.10 10.93
N ALA A 57 15.62 9.43 10.31
CA ALA A 57 15.31 10.81 9.91
C ALA A 57 15.03 11.70 11.12
N GLU A 58 14.30 11.21 12.12
CA GLU A 58 14.03 11.90 13.37
C GLU A 58 15.32 12.12 14.18
N GLU A 59 16.17 11.10 14.33
CA GLU A 59 17.47 11.21 15.02
C GLU A 59 18.40 12.22 14.34
N LYS A 60 18.44 12.22 13.00
CA LYS A 60 19.22 13.22 12.25
C LYS A 60 18.68 14.63 12.47
N TRP A 61 17.35 14.78 12.48
CA TRP A 61 16.71 16.06 12.71
C TRP A 61 16.99 16.57 14.13
N GLN A 62 16.79 15.76 15.16
CA GLN A 62 17.05 16.09 16.57
C GLN A 62 18.50 16.48 16.83
N ARG A 63 19.48 15.85 16.17
CA ARG A 63 20.89 16.25 16.29
C ARG A 63 21.21 17.62 15.69
N SER A 64 20.39 18.06 14.73
CA SER A 64 20.66 19.27 13.94
C SER A 64 19.80 20.46 14.37
N HIS A 65 18.87 20.27 15.31
CA HIS A 65 17.89 21.28 15.71
C HIS A 65 17.75 21.33 17.24
N PRO A 66 17.45 22.51 17.81
CA PRO A 66 17.18 22.62 19.24
C PRO A 66 15.91 21.86 19.64
N ALA A 67 15.81 21.47 20.91
CA ALA A 67 14.76 20.58 21.41
C ALA A 67 13.34 21.18 21.30
N ASP A 68 13.21 22.50 21.23
CA ASP A 68 11.95 23.24 21.07
C ASP A 68 11.60 23.52 19.60
N ALA A 69 12.46 23.13 18.65
CA ALA A 69 12.18 23.31 17.24
C ALA A 69 10.90 22.55 16.86
N LYS A 70 10.05 23.18 16.05
CA LYS A 70 8.87 22.50 15.50
C LYS A 70 9.34 21.36 14.57
N ARG A 71 8.84 20.14 14.81
CA ARG A 71 9.06 18.99 13.93
C ARG A 71 8.57 19.31 12.50
N PRO A 72 9.39 19.07 11.47
CA PRO A 72 8.99 19.23 10.07
C PRO A 72 7.80 18.34 9.71
N ASP A 73 6.88 18.89 8.91
CA ASP A 73 5.69 18.14 8.45
C ASP A 73 6.06 16.87 7.67
N GLY A 74 7.22 16.85 7.01
CA GLY A 74 7.74 15.66 6.33
C GLY A 74 7.95 14.46 7.27
N LEU A 75 8.54 14.70 8.45
CA LEU A 75 8.73 13.67 9.47
C LEU A 75 7.38 13.22 10.04
N ALA A 76 6.48 14.17 10.32
CA ALA A 76 5.13 13.86 10.78
C ALA A 76 4.37 12.96 9.77
N ARG A 77 4.46 13.28 8.47
CA ARG A 77 3.87 12.44 7.40
C ARG A 77 4.50 11.06 7.33
N GLN A 78 5.80 10.94 7.57
CA GLN A 78 6.48 9.64 7.54
C GLN A 78 6.04 8.74 8.69
N HIS A 79 5.91 9.29 9.90
CA HIS A 79 5.30 8.57 11.02
C HIS A 79 3.85 8.18 10.72
N ALA A 80 3.05 9.08 10.12
CA ALA A 80 1.66 8.77 9.76
C ALA A 80 1.56 7.61 8.74
N ARG A 81 2.54 7.46 7.83
CA ARG A 81 2.60 6.32 6.89
C ARG A 81 2.89 4.99 7.60
N VAL A 82 3.77 5.00 8.61
CA VAL A 82 4.03 3.81 9.45
C VAL A 82 2.75 3.39 10.18
N GLU A 83 2.05 4.35 10.79
CA GLU A 83 0.79 4.08 11.49
C GLU A 83 -0.29 3.56 10.54
N GLU A 84 -0.37 4.09 9.31
CA GLU A 84 -1.32 3.59 8.32
C GLU A 84 -1.02 2.15 7.91
N ALA A 85 0.24 1.81 7.63
CA ALA A 85 0.63 0.45 7.31
C ALA A 85 0.29 -0.53 8.45
N ARG A 86 0.50 -0.13 9.72
CA ARG A 86 0.09 -0.90 10.89
C ARG A 86 -1.43 -1.11 10.95
N ARG A 87 -2.22 -0.08 10.65
CA ARG A 87 -3.69 -0.20 10.59
C ARG A 87 -4.14 -1.17 9.50
N LEU A 88 -3.52 -1.13 8.33
CA LEU A 88 -3.82 -2.04 7.22
C LEU A 88 -3.48 -3.50 7.59
N LEU A 89 -2.33 -3.72 8.22
CA LEU A 89 -1.93 -5.05 8.70
C LEU A 89 -2.93 -5.58 9.73
N ALA A 90 -3.31 -4.76 10.72
CA ALA A 90 -4.30 -5.14 11.72
C ALA A 90 -5.67 -5.47 11.08
N ALA A 91 -6.09 -4.71 10.07
CA ALA A 91 -7.34 -4.97 9.36
C ALA A 91 -7.30 -6.29 8.57
N LEU A 92 -6.15 -6.65 7.97
CA LEU A 92 -5.97 -7.95 7.33
C LEU A 92 -6.03 -9.08 8.36
N HIS A 93 -5.32 -8.96 9.48
CA HIS A 93 -5.35 -9.97 10.54
C HIS A 93 -6.76 -10.18 11.09
N GLN A 94 -7.49 -9.09 11.36
CA GLN A 94 -8.86 -9.15 11.86
C GLN A 94 -9.82 -9.79 10.85
N ARG A 95 -9.72 -9.42 9.57
CA ARG A 95 -10.65 -9.90 8.53
C ARG A 95 -10.45 -11.38 8.21
N PHE A 96 -9.20 -11.86 8.25
CA PHE A 96 -8.83 -13.21 7.82
C PHE A 96 -8.44 -14.15 8.97
N ALA A 97 -8.54 -13.68 10.21
CA ALA A 97 -8.10 -14.41 11.41
C ALA A 97 -6.67 -14.94 11.28
N LEU A 98 -5.76 -14.07 10.82
CA LEU A 98 -4.34 -14.38 10.75
C LEU A 98 -3.78 -14.28 12.18
N THR A 99 -3.23 -15.40 12.65
CA THR A 99 -2.55 -15.53 13.96
C THR A 99 -1.09 -15.17 13.87
#